data_AF-D5GB23-F1
#
_entry.id   AF-D5GB23-F1
#
_cell.length_a   1.000
_cell.length_b   1.000
_cell.length_c   1.000
_cell.angle_alpha   90.00
_cell.angle_beta   90.00
_cell.angle_gamma   90.00
#
_symmetry.space_group_name_H-M   'P 1'
#
loop_
_entity.id
_entity.type
_entity.pdbx_description
1 polymer ?
#
loop_
_entity_poly.entity_id
_entity_poly.type
_entity_poly.pdbx_seq_one_letter_code
_entity_poly.pdbx_strand_id
1 'polypeptide(L)'
;MAAGNSIYDIKKGFLSSQLRILGGTLNPKAGWQDRVPEGEHGDLSEGVLNQVLYKLNVVAKRHQKLVYSSQALRHVAEQIDDLYQKKDDNVEGITQEDDVLRRGANLKDPQNIDLLPESYPAEEKDSEEDLEEYQILKAKLANHSAALQAQRQRHAYYSQLKSLIAPFADPQQSVQPNLVTKDGPLATELERTRLLAAKLAYQIEKSKFPDTDRMDEDEDDEIEESVEDQLRKILEQAN
;
A
#
# COMPACT_ATOMS: atom_id res chain seq x y z
N MET A 1 -7.33 -2.90 -3.71
CA MET A 1 -7.01 -4.14 -2.96
C MET A 1 -5.79 -4.76 -3.60
N ALA A 2 -4.61 -4.50 -3.06
CA ALA A 2 -3.39 -5.19 -3.49
C ALA A 2 -3.49 -6.61 -2.95
N ALA A 3 -3.64 -7.60 -3.83
CA ALA A 3 -3.48 -8.99 -3.45
C ALA A 3 -2.12 -9.11 -2.76
N GLY A 4 -2.11 -9.49 -1.49
CA GLY A 4 -0.87 -9.73 -0.78
C GLY A 4 -0.09 -10.76 -1.57
N ASN A 5 1.08 -10.37 -2.08
CA ASN A 5 1.94 -11.28 -2.85
C ASN A 5 2.24 -12.48 -1.96
N SER A 6 1.61 -13.62 -2.23
CA SER A 6 1.89 -14.85 -1.51
C SER A 6 3.38 -15.18 -1.67
N ILE A 7 4.00 -15.76 -0.66
CA ILE A 7 5.41 -16.20 -0.72
C ILE A 7 5.63 -17.07 -1.96
N TYR A 8 4.64 -17.88 -2.30
CA TYR A 8 4.54 -18.64 -3.55
C TYR A 8 4.68 -17.77 -4.80
N ASP A 9 3.92 -16.67 -4.90
CA ASP A 9 3.93 -15.77 -6.06
C ASP A 9 5.27 -15.05 -6.21
N ILE A 10 5.92 -14.72 -5.09
CA ILE A 10 7.27 -14.15 -5.07
C ILE A 10 8.29 -15.17 -5.61
N LYS A 11 8.25 -16.41 -5.11
CA LYS A 11 9.13 -17.52 -5.55
C LYS A 11 8.94 -17.80 -7.04
N LYS A 12 7.70 -17.92 -7.49
CA LYS A 12 7.35 -18.11 -8.91
C LYS A 12 7.82 -16.94 -9.77
N GLY A 13 7.60 -15.70 -9.30
CA GLY A 13 8.05 -14.48 -9.95
C GLY A 13 9.57 -14.46 -10.12
N PHE A 14 10.32 -14.82 -9.07
CA PHE A 14 11.78 -14.93 -9.11
C PHE A 14 12.26 -16.01 -10.11
N LEU A 15 11.69 -17.22 -10.08
CA LEU A 15 12.07 -18.27 -11.02
C LEU A 15 11.80 -17.85 -12.46
N SER A 16 10.68 -17.18 -12.72
CA SER A 16 10.34 -16.68 -14.05
C SER A 16 11.29 -15.58 -14.54
N SER A 17 11.76 -14.70 -13.65
CA SER A 17 12.69 -13.63 -14.00
C SER A 17 14.09 -14.18 -14.26
N GLN A 18 14.59 -15.09 -13.43
CA GLN A 18 15.87 -15.76 -13.63
C GLN A 18 15.88 -16.57 -14.92
N LEU A 19 14.81 -17.31 -15.19
CA LEU A 19 14.68 -18.06 -16.44
C LEU A 19 14.66 -17.14 -17.67
N ARG A 20 14.04 -15.96 -17.57
CA ARG A 20 14.06 -14.96 -18.65
C ARG A 20 15.47 -14.41 -18.90
N ILE A 21 16.25 -14.19 -17.85
CA ILE A 21 17.65 -13.74 -17.97
C ILE A 21 18.52 -14.84 -18.61
N LEU A 22 18.40 -16.07 -18.13
CA LEU A 22 19.16 -17.22 -18.64
C LEU A 22 18.75 -17.63 -20.05
N GLY A 23 17.49 -17.36 -20.43
CA GLY A 23 16.97 -17.55 -21.78
C GLY A 23 17.24 -16.41 -22.76
N GLY A 24 18.02 -15.41 -22.35
CA GLY A 24 18.42 -14.30 -23.19
C GLY A 24 19.14 -14.78 -24.45
N THR A 25 19.02 -14.02 -25.54
CA THR A 25 19.75 -14.32 -26.78
C THR A 25 21.25 -14.16 -26.54
N LEU A 26 22.01 -15.20 -26.87
CA LEU A 26 23.46 -15.15 -26.87
C LEU A 26 23.90 -14.32 -28.08
N ASN A 27 24.55 -13.19 -27.80
CA ASN A 27 25.17 -12.33 -28.80
C ASN A 27 26.68 -12.34 -28.59
N PRO A 28 27.48 -12.21 -29.67
CA PRO A 28 28.91 -12.11 -29.53
C PRO A 28 29.26 -10.81 -28.80
N LYS A 29 30.25 -10.85 -27.90
CA LYS A 29 30.76 -9.64 -27.25
C LYS A 29 31.45 -8.77 -28.30
N ALA A 30 31.34 -7.45 -28.16
CA ALA A 30 32.08 -6.52 -29.02
C ALA A 30 33.60 -6.79 -28.92
N GLY A 31 34.29 -6.83 -30.06
CA GLY A 31 35.73 -7.14 -30.11
C GLY A 31 36.07 -8.61 -29.84
N TRP A 32 35.17 -9.55 -30.15
CA TRP A 32 35.46 -10.99 -30.00
C TRP A 32 36.59 -11.45 -30.92
N GLN A 33 36.77 -10.80 -32.08
CA GLN A 33 37.80 -11.11 -33.08
C GLN A 33 39.21 -10.90 -32.53
N ASP A 34 39.44 -9.85 -31.75
CA ASP A 34 40.74 -9.54 -31.14
C ASP A 34 41.21 -10.59 -30.12
N ARG A 35 40.30 -11.48 -29.69
CA ARG A 35 40.55 -12.51 -28.68
C ARG A 35 40.67 -13.90 -29.29
N VAL A 36 40.38 -14.07 -30.57
CA VAL A 36 40.50 -15.35 -31.26
C VAL A 36 41.91 -15.44 -31.84
N PRO A 37 42.73 -16.44 -31.44
CA PRO A 37 44.03 -16.63 -32.06
C PRO A 37 43.86 -16.96 -33.55
N GLU A 38 44.72 -16.38 -34.39
CA GLU A 38 44.75 -16.65 -35.84
C GLU A 38 44.88 -18.17 -36.07
N GLY A 39 43.82 -18.76 -36.63
CA GLY A 39 43.75 -20.21 -36.86
C GLY A 39 44.38 -20.60 -38.20
N GLU A 40 44.93 -21.81 -38.27
CA GLU A 40 45.53 -22.43 -39.48
C GLU A 40 44.62 -22.48 -40.73
N HIS A 41 43.31 -22.21 -40.57
CA HIS A 41 42.29 -22.28 -41.62
C HIS A 41 41.66 -20.92 -41.96
N GLY A 42 42.26 -19.80 -41.52
CA GLY A 42 41.78 -18.44 -41.77
C GLY A 42 40.77 -17.94 -40.73
N ASP A 43 40.50 -16.63 -40.77
CA ASP A 43 39.62 -15.97 -39.81
C ASP A 43 38.17 -16.44 -39.93
N LEU A 44 37.55 -16.71 -38.78
CA LEU A 44 36.16 -17.13 -38.73
C LEU A 44 35.25 -15.99 -39.24
N SER A 45 34.62 -16.18 -40.40
CA SER A 45 33.71 -15.20 -40.98
C SER A 45 32.56 -14.87 -40.02
N GLU A 46 32.29 -13.58 -39.83
CA GLU A 46 31.19 -13.08 -39.00
C GLU A 46 29.82 -13.64 -39.44
N GLY A 47 29.64 -13.88 -40.75
CA GLY A 47 28.42 -14.48 -41.28
C GLY A 47 28.18 -15.91 -40.81
N VAL A 48 29.24 -16.72 -40.75
CA VAL A 48 29.17 -18.12 -40.26
C VAL A 48 28.90 -18.13 -38.76
N LEU A 49 29.59 -17.26 -38.00
CA LEU A 49 29.36 -17.10 -36.57
C LEU A 49 27.91 -16.70 -36.27
N ASN A 50 27.38 -15.70 -36.97
CA ASN A 50 26.00 -15.26 -36.81
C ASN A 50 25.00 -16.37 -37.15
N GLN A 51 25.27 -17.18 -38.18
CA GLN A 51 24.42 -18.30 -38.53
C GLN A 51 24.46 -19.43 -37.49
N VAL A 52 25.63 -19.74 -36.93
CA VAL A 52 25.79 -20.73 -35.85
C VAL A 52 25.12 -20.22 -34.57
N LEU A 53 25.32 -18.95 -34.21
CA LEU A 53 24.67 -18.32 -33.06
C LEU A 53 23.16 -18.26 -33.21
N TYR A 54 22.65 -17.99 -34.42
CA TYR A 54 21.22 -18.06 -34.70
C TYR A 54 20.68 -19.48 -34.45
N LYS A 55 21.31 -20.51 -35.01
CA LYS A 55 20.90 -21.90 -34.82
C LYS A 55 20.99 -22.31 -33.34
N LEU A 56 22.06 -21.92 -32.64
CA LEU A 56 22.24 -22.17 -31.21
C LEU A 56 21.12 -21.51 -30.38
N ASN A 57 20.83 -20.24 -30.65
CA ASN A 57 19.74 -19.50 -29.98
C ASN A 57 18.38 -20.15 -30.23
N VAL A 58 18.12 -20.68 -31.43
CA VAL A 58 16.88 -21.42 -31.74
C VAL A 58 16.81 -22.72 -30.93
N VAL A 59 17.88 -23.50 -30.88
CA VAL A 59 17.94 -24.75 -30.11
C VAL A 59 17.80 -24.47 -28.60
N ALA A 60 18.50 -23.47 -28.08
CA ALA A 60 18.44 -23.06 -26.68
C ALA A 60 17.03 -22.61 -26.28
N LYS A 61 16.36 -21.79 -27.11
CA LYS A 61 14.96 -21.38 -26.88
C LYS A 61 14.01 -22.59 -26.91
N ARG A 62 14.23 -23.54 -27.80
CA ARG A 62 13.43 -24.77 -27.88
C ARG A 62 13.59 -25.60 -26.61
N HIS A 63 14.83 -25.81 -26.17
CA HIS A 63 15.14 -26.54 -24.93
C HIS A 63 14.53 -25.84 -23.71
N GLN A 64 14.69 -24.52 -23.62
CA GLN A 64 14.13 -23.73 -22.53
C GLN A 64 12.61 -23.87 -22.42
N LYS A 65 11.89 -23.81 -23.56
CA LYS A 65 10.43 -23.97 -23.60
C LYS A 65 9.99 -25.39 -23.23
N LEU A 66 10.78 -26.41 -23.57
CA LEU A 66 10.46 -27.81 -23.29
C LEU A 66 10.74 -28.18 -21.83
N VAL A 67 11.91 -27.82 -21.31
CA VAL A 67 12.36 -28.19 -19.96
C VAL A 67 11.74 -27.29 -18.90
N TYR A 68 11.68 -25.98 -19.16
CA TYR A 68 11.16 -24.98 -18.22
C TYR A 68 9.80 -24.47 -18.67
N SER A 69 8.85 -25.39 -18.82
CA SER A 69 7.46 -25.02 -19.09
C SER A 69 6.86 -24.24 -17.92
N SER A 70 5.79 -23.48 -18.18
CA SER A 70 5.05 -22.78 -17.11
C SER A 70 4.55 -23.73 -16.03
N GLN A 71 4.20 -24.96 -16.40
CA GLN A 71 3.77 -26.01 -15.47
C GLN A 71 4.94 -26.54 -14.63
N ALA A 72 6.11 -26.74 -15.22
CA ALA A 72 7.31 -27.15 -14.50
C ALA A 72 7.74 -26.07 -13.49
N LEU A 73 7.70 -24.79 -13.89
CA LEU A 73 7.96 -23.67 -12.98
C LEU A 73 6.96 -23.61 -11.83
N ARG A 74 5.68 -23.87 -12.11
CA ARG A 74 4.63 -23.93 -11.09
C ARG A 74 4.92 -25.02 -10.07
N HIS A 75 5.24 -26.23 -10.54
CA HIS A 75 5.55 -27.38 -9.69
C HIS A 75 6.85 -27.20 -8.90
N VAL A 76 7.90 -26.64 -9.49
CA VAL A 76 9.14 -26.36 -8.76
C VAL A 76 8.91 -25.28 -7.70
N ALA A 77 8.14 -24.23 -8.01
CA ALA A 77 7.77 -23.23 -7.03
C ALA A 77 6.97 -23.83 -5.86
N GLU A 78 6.04 -24.74 -6.15
CA GLU A 78 5.23 -25.47 -5.18
C GLU A 78 6.08 -26.43 -4.34
N GLN A 79 6.97 -27.21 -4.95
CA GLN A 79 7.91 -28.08 -4.22
C GLN A 79 8.85 -27.29 -3.31
N ILE A 80 9.33 -26.13 -3.75
CA ILE A 80 10.11 -25.25 -2.90
C ILE A 80 9.22 -24.75 -1.75
N ASP A 81 7.98 -24.34 -2.03
CA ASP A 81 7.05 -23.92 -0.98
C ASP A 81 6.80 -25.03 0.05
N ASP A 82 6.49 -26.24 -0.41
CA ASP A 82 6.33 -27.43 0.41
C ASP A 82 7.58 -27.77 1.21
N LEU A 83 8.79 -27.57 0.67
CA LEU A 83 10.03 -27.83 1.39
C LEU A 83 10.29 -26.79 2.48
N TYR A 84 9.94 -25.52 2.23
CA TYR A 84 10.00 -24.49 3.26
C TYR A 84 8.95 -24.75 4.34
N GLN A 85 7.72 -25.10 3.94
CA GLN A 85 6.65 -25.44 4.89
C GLN A 85 6.98 -26.70 5.69
N LYS A 86 7.47 -27.77 5.07
CA LYS A 86 7.92 -29.00 5.77
C LYS A 86 9.14 -28.77 6.65
N LYS A 87 9.98 -27.79 6.33
CA LYS A 87 11.07 -27.36 7.21
C LYS A 87 10.50 -26.65 8.42
N ASP A 88 9.45 -25.85 8.25
CA ASP A 88 8.71 -25.26 9.36
C ASP A 88 8.04 -26.36 10.20
N ASP A 89 7.38 -27.35 9.59
CA ASP A 89 6.73 -28.47 10.30
C ASP A 89 7.74 -29.42 11.01
N ASN A 90 8.93 -29.66 10.42
CA ASN A 90 9.99 -30.41 11.10
C ASN A 90 10.64 -29.62 12.26
N VAL A 91 10.51 -28.29 12.26
CA VAL A 91 10.86 -27.46 13.41
C VAL A 91 9.74 -27.50 14.45
N GLU A 92 8.47 -27.68 14.07
CA GLU A 92 7.35 -27.93 14.99
C GLU A 92 7.44 -29.29 15.73
N GLY A 93 8.25 -30.23 15.25
CA GLY A 93 8.64 -31.43 16.02
C GLY A 93 9.50 -31.12 17.26
N ILE A 94 10.00 -29.89 17.37
CA ILE A 94 10.52 -29.30 18.61
C ILE A 94 9.33 -28.63 19.30
N THR A 95 8.40 -29.44 19.80
CA THR A 95 7.37 -28.98 20.74
C THR A 95 8.06 -28.59 22.03
N GLN A 96 8.37 -27.31 22.18
CA GLN A 96 8.24 -26.48 23.38
C GLN A 96 9.00 -25.18 23.14
N GLU A 97 8.26 -24.07 23.14
CA GLU A 97 8.65 -22.66 23.35
C GLU A 97 8.10 -21.77 22.24
N ASP A 98 6.97 -21.14 22.54
CA ASP A 98 6.40 -19.98 21.82
C ASP A 98 7.35 -18.75 21.81
N ASP A 99 8.62 -18.91 22.25
CA ASP A 99 9.62 -17.86 22.48
C ASP A 99 10.72 -17.80 21.40
N VAL A 100 10.79 -18.71 20.44
CA VAL A 100 11.89 -18.71 19.46
C VAL A 100 11.51 -17.91 18.22
N LEU A 101 12.21 -16.78 18.02
CA LEU A 101 12.10 -15.97 16.80
C LEU A 101 12.25 -16.83 15.54
N ARG A 102 11.24 -16.74 14.66
CA ARG A 102 11.30 -17.37 13.33
C ARG A 102 12.52 -16.85 12.57
N ARG A 103 13.25 -17.74 11.89
CA ARG A 103 14.40 -17.33 11.05
C ARG A 103 13.92 -16.38 9.95
N GLY A 104 14.38 -15.13 10.01
CA GLY A 104 13.92 -14.04 9.12
C GLY A 104 12.92 -13.07 9.76
N ALA A 105 12.63 -13.20 11.06
CA ALA A 105 11.86 -12.22 11.81
C ALA A 105 12.55 -10.84 11.74
N ASN A 106 11.75 -9.82 11.45
CA ASN A 106 12.24 -8.46 11.35
C ASN A 106 12.43 -7.86 12.74
N LEU A 107 13.69 -7.68 13.16
CA LEU A 107 14.06 -7.09 14.44
C LEU A 107 13.80 -5.57 14.54
N LYS A 108 13.13 -4.97 13.55
CA LYS A 108 12.67 -3.57 13.62
C LYS A 108 11.30 -3.42 14.28
N ASP A 109 10.54 -4.52 14.37
CA ASP A 109 9.19 -4.50 14.91
C ASP A 109 9.23 -4.80 16.41
N PRO A 110 8.62 -3.98 17.28
CA PRO A 110 8.74 -4.09 18.73
C PRO A 110 8.26 -5.45 19.25
N GLN A 111 7.22 -6.01 18.64
CA GLN A 111 6.69 -7.33 19.00
C GLN A 111 7.72 -8.45 18.82
N ASN A 112 8.60 -8.35 17.81
CA ASN A 112 9.67 -9.33 17.61
C ASN A 112 10.86 -9.09 18.56
N ILE A 113 10.96 -7.90 19.15
CA ILE A 113 11.99 -7.58 20.13
C ILE A 113 11.57 -8.12 21.50
N ASP A 114 10.28 -8.05 21.80
CA ASP A 114 9.70 -8.58 23.05
C ASP A 114 9.81 -10.11 23.11
N LEU A 115 9.74 -10.79 21.97
CA LEU A 115 9.94 -12.24 21.83
C LEU A 115 11.42 -12.67 21.97
N LEU A 116 12.37 -11.74 22.12
CA LEU A 116 13.76 -12.13 22.37
C LEU A 116 13.89 -12.66 23.80
N PRO A 117 14.50 -13.85 24.00
CA PRO A 117 14.69 -14.41 25.32
C PRO A 117 15.57 -13.50 26.20
N GLU A 118 15.36 -13.55 27.50
CA GLU A 118 16.12 -12.73 28.48
C GLU A 118 17.59 -13.15 28.55
N SER A 119 17.86 -14.46 28.43
CA SER A 119 19.20 -15.02 28.28
C SER A 119 19.39 -15.61 26.87
N TYR A 120 20.58 -15.47 26.31
CA TYR A 120 20.96 -16.23 25.11
C TYR A 120 20.87 -17.73 25.44
N PRO A 121 20.33 -18.59 24.56
CA PRO A 121 20.32 -20.02 24.80
C PRO A 121 21.76 -20.51 24.80
N ALA A 122 22.33 -20.62 26.00
CA ALA A 122 23.71 -21.04 26.19
C ALA A 122 23.84 -22.48 25.69
N GLU A 123 24.54 -22.66 24.56
CA GLU A 123 25.15 -23.96 24.33
C GLU A 123 26.28 -24.11 25.37
N GLU A 124 26.66 -25.33 25.76
CA GLU A 124 27.72 -25.63 26.76
C GLU A 124 29.11 -25.00 26.46
N LYS A 125 29.23 -24.16 25.43
CA LYS A 125 30.47 -23.56 24.91
C LYS A 125 30.53 -22.04 24.98
N ASP A 126 29.47 -21.35 25.40
CA ASP A 126 29.43 -19.89 25.40
C ASP A 126 30.10 -19.31 26.64
N SER A 127 30.93 -18.27 26.46
CA SER A 127 31.63 -17.57 27.53
C SER A 127 30.67 -16.61 28.26
N GLU A 128 30.92 -16.33 29.55
CA GLU A 128 30.17 -15.31 30.30
C GLU A 128 30.22 -13.94 29.59
N GLU A 129 31.29 -13.65 28.87
CA GLU A 129 31.47 -12.44 28.05
C GLU A 129 30.43 -12.34 26.93
N ASP A 130 30.08 -13.45 26.28
CA ASP A 130 29.11 -13.48 25.18
C ASP A 130 27.68 -13.17 25.69
N LEU A 131 27.38 -13.55 26.94
CA LEU A 131 26.11 -13.25 27.58
C LEU A 131 25.98 -11.76 27.90
N GLU A 132 27.04 -11.13 28.40
CA GLU A 132 27.08 -9.69 28.63
C GLU A 132 26.93 -8.91 27.32
N GLU A 133 27.64 -9.33 26.26
CA GLU A 133 27.51 -8.74 24.94
C GLU A 133 26.08 -8.82 24.39
N TYR A 134 25.43 -9.99 24.53
CA TYR A 134 24.04 -10.17 24.12
C TYR A 134 23.11 -9.20 24.85
N GLN A 135 23.24 -9.06 26.17
CA GLN A 135 22.40 -8.14 26.96
C GLN A 135 22.60 -6.69 26.53
N ILE A 136 23.85 -6.28 26.29
CA ILE A 136 24.18 -4.94 25.78
C ILE A 136 23.54 -4.71 24.41
N LEU A 137 23.58 -5.69 23.51
CA LEU A 137 22.97 -5.60 22.19
C LEU A 137 21.45 -5.54 22.25
N LYS A 138 20.81 -6.36 23.09
CA LYS A 138 19.35 -6.32 23.33
C LYS A 138 18.92 -4.94 23.84
N ALA A 139 19.64 -4.38 24.80
CA ALA A 139 19.36 -3.04 25.32
C ALA A 139 19.52 -1.94 24.25
N LYS A 140 20.58 -2.00 23.44
CA LYS A 140 20.78 -1.07 22.31
C LYS A 140 19.63 -1.18 21.30
N LEU A 141 19.21 -2.40 20.99
CA LEU A 141 18.14 -2.67 20.03
C LEU A 141 16.80 -2.10 20.54
N ALA A 142 16.46 -2.35 21.80
CA ALA A 142 15.28 -1.78 22.45
C ALA A 142 15.30 -0.23 22.39
N ASN A 143 16.42 0.40 22.70
CA ASN A 143 16.58 1.87 22.64
C ASN A 143 16.37 2.42 21.22
N HIS A 144 16.96 1.77 20.20
CA HIS A 144 16.78 2.19 18.81
C HIS A 144 15.33 2.01 18.33
N SER A 145 14.66 0.93 18.75
CA SER A 145 13.26 0.68 18.40
C SER A 145 12.34 1.75 19.01
N ALA A 146 12.55 2.12 20.28
CA ALA A 146 11.80 3.18 20.95
C ALA A 146 12.03 4.55 20.30
N ALA A 147 13.28 4.88 19.95
CA ALA A 147 13.61 6.11 19.24
C ALA A 147 12.93 6.19 17.85
N LEU A 148 12.91 5.07 17.12
CA LEU A 148 12.25 4.96 15.83
C LEU A 148 10.73 5.12 15.96
N GLN A 149 10.11 4.50 16.97
CA GLN A 149 8.69 4.66 17.25
C GLN A 149 8.32 6.10 17.59
N ALA A 150 9.10 6.78 18.44
CA ALA A 150 8.91 8.19 18.75
C ALA A 150 9.00 9.07 17.49
N GLN A 151 9.95 8.78 16.60
CA GLN A 151 10.09 9.52 15.34
C GLN A 151 8.92 9.27 14.39
N ARG A 152 8.42 8.03 14.30
CA ARG A 152 7.21 7.71 13.53
C ARG A 152 5.98 8.44 14.06
N GLN A 153 5.81 8.50 15.37
CA GLN A 153 4.71 9.25 16.01
C GLN A 153 4.81 10.75 15.71
N ARG A 154 6.00 11.34 15.83
CA ARG A 154 6.22 12.75 15.46
C ARG A 154 5.89 13.01 13.99
N HIS A 155 6.34 12.14 13.10
CA HIS A 155 6.03 12.25 11.68
C HIS A 155 4.53 12.15 11.42
N ALA A 156 3.83 11.21 12.05
CA ALA A 156 2.38 11.05 11.93
C ALA A 156 1.62 12.28 12.44
N TYR A 157 2.08 12.87 13.55
CA TYR A 157 1.54 14.12 14.08
C TYR A 157 1.71 15.27 13.09
N TYR A 158 2.92 15.47 12.56
CA TYR A 158 3.18 16.54 11.60
C TYR A 158 2.49 16.30 10.25
N SER A 159 2.33 15.06 9.81
CA SER A 159 1.59 14.77 8.57
C SER A 159 0.10 15.03 8.75
N GLN A 160 -0.47 14.72 9.91
CA GLN A 160 -1.84 15.08 10.26
C GLN A 160 -2.01 16.60 10.36
N LEU A 161 -1.08 17.30 11.01
CA LEU A 161 -1.13 18.76 11.07
C LEU A 161 -1.02 19.37 9.67
N LYS A 162 -0.15 18.81 8.82
CA LYS A 162 -0.03 19.22 7.43
C LYS A 162 -1.32 18.96 6.64
N SER A 163 -2.01 17.84 6.86
CA SER A 163 -3.29 17.58 6.18
C SER A 163 -4.39 18.52 6.66
N LEU A 164 -4.38 18.94 7.93
CA LEU A 164 -5.30 19.96 8.46
C LEU A 164 -5.00 21.36 7.91
N ILE A 165 -3.72 21.68 7.66
CA ILE A 165 -3.32 22.97 7.09
C ILE A 165 -3.45 22.98 5.56
N ALA A 166 -3.44 21.82 4.89
CA ALA A 166 -3.51 21.74 3.43
C ALA A 166 -4.70 22.51 2.81
N PRO A 167 -5.92 22.47 3.35
CA PRO A 167 -7.02 23.30 2.87
C PRO A 167 -6.73 24.80 2.99
N PHE A 168 -5.98 25.23 4.00
CA PHE A 168 -5.65 26.65 4.24
C PHE A 168 -4.47 27.16 3.40
N ALA A 169 -3.85 26.32 2.57
CA ALA A 169 -2.76 26.73 1.68
C ALA A 169 -3.21 27.76 0.64
N ASP A 170 -4.46 27.65 0.18
CA ASP A 170 -5.12 28.62 -0.71
C ASP A 170 -6.29 29.31 0.01
N PRO A 171 -6.01 30.32 0.85
CA PRO A 171 -7.02 30.96 1.69
C PRO A 171 -8.13 31.63 0.88
N GLN A 172 -7.85 32.06 -0.35
CA GLN A 172 -8.84 32.63 -1.26
C GLN A 172 -9.87 31.61 -1.75
N GLN A 173 -9.51 30.32 -1.85
CA GLN A 173 -10.41 29.29 -2.35
C GLN A 173 -11.12 28.49 -1.26
N SER A 174 -10.51 28.31 -0.07
CA SER A 174 -11.10 27.49 1.01
C SER A 174 -11.71 28.29 2.16
N VAL A 175 -11.09 29.40 2.56
CA VAL A 175 -11.48 30.16 3.76
C VAL A 175 -12.44 31.27 3.40
N GLN A 176 -12.13 32.06 2.37
CA GLN A 176 -12.94 33.20 1.95
C GLN A 176 -14.40 32.87 1.58
N PRO A 177 -14.72 31.79 0.84
CA PRO A 177 -16.12 31.46 0.57
C PRO A 177 -16.88 30.98 1.81
N ASN A 178 -16.20 30.44 2.83
CA ASN A 178 -16.81 29.95 4.06
C ASN A 178 -16.89 31.04 5.17
N LEU A 179 -16.46 32.27 4.89
CA LEU A 179 -16.70 33.39 5.80
C LEU A 179 -18.16 33.86 5.71
N VAL A 180 -18.75 34.19 6.85
CA VAL A 180 -20.03 34.91 6.96
C VAL A 180 -19.81 36.35 6.49
N THR A 181 -19.70 36.53 5.18
CA THR A 181 -19.83 37.83 4.52
C THR A 181 -21.30 38.04 4.17
N LYS A 182 -21.75 39.30 4.09
CA LYS A 182 -23.17 39.62 3.83
C LYS A 182 -23.69 38.99 2.53
N ASP A 183 -22.82 38.79 1.54
CA ASP A 183 -23.12 38.18 0.24
C ASP A 183 -22.45 36.80 0.06
N GLY A 184 -22.04 36.16 1.15
CA GLY A 184 -21.33 34.87 1.12
C GLY A 184 -22.26 33.66 0.96
N PRO A 185 -21.79 32.55 0.37
CA PRO A 185 -22.61 31.35 0.17
C PRO A 185 -23.10 30.73 1.50
N LEU A 186 -22.35 30.91 2.59
CA LEU A 186 -22.80 30.49 3.92
C LEU A 186 -23.98 31.32 4.44
N ALA A 187 -24.04 32.62 4.12
CA ALA A 187 -25.16 33.48 4.51
C ALA A 187 -26.44 33.06 3.77
N THR A 188 -26.33 32.74 2.48
CA THR A 188 -27.47 32.21 1.70
C THR A 188 -27.97 30.86 2.24
N GLU A 189 -27.07 29.97 2.65
CA GLU A 189 -27.47 28.69 3.27
C GLU A 189 -28.07 28.89 4.68
N LEU A 190 -27.59 29.86 5.45
CA LEU A 190 -28.20 30.25 6.73
C LEU A 190 -29.60 30.86 6.56
N GLU A 191 -29.82 31.65 5.52
CA GLU A 191 -31.16 32.16 5.19
C GLU A 191 -32.11 31.04 4.75
N ARG A 192 -31.65 30.12 3.90
CA ARG A 192 -32.41 28.92 3.50
C ARG A 192 -32.79 28.06 4.70
N THR A 193 -31.84 27.80 5.60
CA THR A 193 -32.11 27.04 6.83
C THR A 193 -33.05 27.78 7.78
N ARG A 194 -32.98 29.13 7.86
CA ARG A 194 -33.93 29.93 8.65
C ARG A 194 -35.35 29.84 8.09
N LEU A 195 -35.51 29.91 6.77
CA LEU A 195 -36.80 29.75 6.11
C LEU A 195 -37.36 28.33 6.29
N LEU A 196 -36.51 27.31 6.10
CA LEU A 196 -36.89 25.91 6.35
C LEU A 196 -37.25 25.66 7.81
N ALA A 197 -36.54 26.26 8.76
CA ALA A 197 -36.85 26.16 10.19
C ALA A 197 -38.18 26.86 10.53
N ALA A 198 -38.48 28.01 9.93
CA ALA A 198 -39.77 28.68 10.07
C ALA A 198 -40.92 27.83 9.51
N LYS A 199 -40.74 27.25 8.32
CA LYS A 199 -41.71 26.33 7.71
C LYS A 199 -41.92 25.08 8.55
N LEU A 200 -40.85 24.51 9.11
CA LEU A 200 -40.92 23.33 9.96
C LEU A 200 -41.57 23.64 11.31
N ALA A 201 -41.31 24.82 11.89
CA ALA A 201 -42.01 25.30 13.07
C ALA A 201 -43.52 25.48 12.82
N TYR A 202 -43.89 26.11 11.70
CA TYR A 202 -45.28 26.26 11.27
C TYR A 202 -45.96 24.91 11.02
N GLN A 203 -45.29 23.97 10.34
CA GLN A 203 -45.82 22.64 10.09
C GLN A 203 -45.98 21.83 11.39
N ILE A 204 -45.07 21.98 12.36
CA ILE A 204 -45.20 21.40 13.69
C ILE A 204 -46.40 22.00 14.44
N GLU A 205 -46.59 23.32 14.38
CA GLU A 205 -47.71 24.02 15.00
C GLU A 205 -49.06 23.59 14.39
N LYS A 206 -49.16 23.54 13.05
CA LYS A 206 -50.29 23.00 12.31
C LYS A 206 -50.59 21.54 12.67
N SER A 207 -49.55 20.73 12.87
CA SER A 207 -49.71 19.32 13.28
C SER A 207 -50.11 19.12 14.75
N LYS A 208 -49.86 20.11 15.62
CA LYS A 208 -50.26 20.10 17.04
C LYS A 208 -51.72 20.48 17.25
N PHE A 209 -52.34 21.13 16.27
CA PHE A 209 -53.77 21.46 16.26
C PHE A 209 -54.46 20.89 15.01
N PRO A 210 -54.64 19.55 14.92
CA PRO A 210 -55.49 18.99 13.88
C PRO A 210 -56.95 19.21 14.31
N ASP A 211 -57.67 20.01 13.53
CA ASP A 211 -59.10 20.31 13.66
C ASP A 211 -59.55 21.21 14.83
N THR A 212 -59.56 22.52 14.58
CA THR A 212 -60.72 23.36 14.93
C THR A 212 -60.90 24.46 13.87
N ASP A 213 -62.02 24.35 13.16
CA ASP A 213 -62.71 25.34 12.35
C ASP A 213 -62.07 25.89 11.06
N ARG A 214 -62.65 25.40 9.96
CA ARG A 214 -62.74 26.02 8.64
C ARG A 214 -63.36 27.42 8.73
N MET A 215 -62.56 28.46 8.77
CA MET A 215 -62.77 29.76 8.10
C MET A 215 -61.36 30.36 7.91
N ASP A 216 -61.15 31.10 6.83
CA ASP A 216 -59.90 31.81 6.45
C ASP A 216 -58.97 31.06 5.46
N GLU A 217 -59.54 30.49 4.39
CA GLU A 217 -58.74 30.04 3.21
C GLU A 217 -58.15 31.24 2.40
N ASP A 218 -58.67 32.47 2.58
CA ASP A 218 -58.25 33.63 1.78
C ASP A 218 -56.99 34.36 2.31
N GLU A 219 -56.65 34.28 3.62
CA GLU A 219 -55.41 34.87 4.17
C GLU A 219 -54.23 33.88 4.13
N ASP A 220 -54.51 32.57 4.20
CA ASP A 220 -53.51 31.51 4.22
C ASP A 220 -52.83 31.33 2.84
N ASP A 221 -53.59 31.44 1.74
CA ASP A 221 -53.07 31.38 0.37
C ASP A 221 -52.17 32.59 0.05
N GLU A 222 -52.46 33.77 0.61
CA GLU A 222 -51.71 35.01 0.37
C GLU A 222 -50.32 34.98 1.02
N ILE A 223 -50.19 34.33 2.18
CA ILE A 223 -48.90 34.13 2.87
C ILE A 223 -48.08 33.04 2.17
N GLU A 224 -48.71 31.94 1.73
CA GLU A 224 -48.02 30.87 0.99
C GLU A 224 -47.51 31.37 -0.37
N GLU A 225 -48.30 32.15 -1.11
CA GLU A 225 -47.90 32.75 -2.39
C GLU A 225 -46.76 33.77 -2.21
N SER A 226 -46.80 34.61 -1.17
CA SER A 226 -45.73 35.57 -0.85
C SER A 226 -44.39 34.88 -0.52
N VAL A 227 -44.42 33.75 0.20
CA VAL A 227 -43.19 33.00 0.56
C VAL A 227 -42.66 32.22 -0.65
N GLU A 228 -43.53 31.65 -1.48
CA GLU A 228 -43.14 31.02 -2.74
C GLU A 228 -42.52 32.00 -3.73
N ASP A 229 -43.07 33.21 -3.84
CA ASP A 229 -42.53 34.26 -4.69
C ASP A 229 -41.16 34.76 -4.19
N GLN A 230 -40.97 34.85 -2.89
CA GLN A 230 -39.65 35.14 -2.30
C GLN A 230 -38.63 34.04 -2.58
N LEU A 231 -39.05 32.77 -2.52
CA LEU A 231 -38.19 31.62 -2.87
C LEU A 231 -37.84 31.58 -4.36
N ARG A 232 -38.79 31.85 -5.26
CA ARG A 232 -38.56 31.91 -6.70
C ARG A 232 -37.59 33.04 -7.07
N LYS A 233 -37.74 34.21 -6.46
CA LYS A 233 -36.86 35.36 -6.68
C LYS A 233 -35.42 35.10 -6.21
N ILE A 234 -35.26 34.38 -5.10
CA ILE A 234 -33.94 33.97 -4.59
C ILE A 234 -33.32 32.85 -5.45
N LEU A 235 -34.13 31.96 -6.03
CA LEU A 235 -33.68 30.91 -6.96
C LEU A 235 -33.27 31.47 -8.34
N GLU A 236 -33.95 32.49 -8.86
CA GLU A 236 -33.54 33.17 -10.11
C GLU A 236 -32.26 34.00 -9.94
N GLN A 237 -31.98 34.54 -8.76
CA GLN A 237 -30.74 35.28 -8.47
C GLN A 237 -29.52 34.37 -8.23
N ALA A 238 -29.70 33.05 -8.16
CA ALA A 238 -28.65 32.08 -7.89
C ALA A 238 -28.15 31.32 -9.15
N ASN A 239 -28.62 31.69 -10.36
CA ASN A 239 -28.25 31.09 -11.64
C ASN A 239 -27.39 32.03 -12.49
#